data_AF-A0A9D7J362-F1
#
_entry.id   AF-A0A9D7J362-F1
#
_cell.length_a   1.000
_cell.length_b   1.000
_cell.length_c   1.000
_cell.angle_alpha   90.00
_cell.angle_beta   90.00
_cell.angle_gamma   90.00
#
_symmetry.space_group_name_H-M   'P 1'
#
loop_
_entity.id
_entity.type
_entity.pdbx_description
1 polymer ?
#
loop_
_entity_poly.entity_id
_entity_poly.type
_entity_poly.pdbx_seq_one_letter_code
_entity_poly.pdbx_strand_id
1 'polypeptide(L)' 'MANLTITVDDVTLKRARMRALQRNESVNAYLAQVLRRYADDEGSAMDEVIALARQSSAGSEAQGRSWTRDQAHRG' A
#
# COMPACT_ATOMS: atom_id res chain seq x y z
N MET A 1 -26.32 8.97 -7.93
CA MET A 1 -25.11 8.24 -8.39
C MET A 1 -24.15 9.28 -8.96
N ALA A 2 -22.87 9.24 -8.58
CA ALA A 2 -21.85 10.10 -9.18
C ALA A 2 -21.20 9.37 -10.37
N ASN A 3 -20.79 10.09 -11.40
CA ASN A 3 -20.08 9.56 -12.55
C ASN A 3 -18.62 10.00 -12.52
N LEU A 4 -17.69 9.07 -12.78
CA LEU A 4 -16.26 9.35 -12.90
C LEU A 4 -15.81 8.93 -14.29
N THR A 5 -15.16 9.85 -15.01
CA THR A 5 -14.50 9.56 -16.29
C THR A 5 -13.00 9.62 -16.09
N ILE A 6 -12.30 8.58 -16.54
CA ILE A 6 -10.85 8.47 -16.48
C ILE A 6 -10.29 8.21 -17.86
N THR A 7 -9.16 8.84 -18.19
CA THR A 7 -8.41 8.56 -19.41
C THR A 7 -7.31 7.58 -19.09
N VAL A 8 -7.25 6.48 -19.86
CA VAL A 8 -6.21 5.46 -19.77
C VAL A 8 -5.79 5.07 -21.18
N ASP A 9 -4.58 4.56 -21.34
CA ASP A 9 -4.14 4.05 -22.64
C ASP A 9 -4.93 2.79 -23.04
N ASP A 10 -5.13 2.61 -24.34
CA ASP A 10 -5.94 1.52 -24.90
C ASP A 10 -5.39 0.13 -24.54
N VAL A 11 -4.06 0.01 -24.41
CA VAL A 11 -3.41 -1.27 -24.09
C VAL A 11 -3.72 -1.67 -22.65
N THR A 12 -3.68 -0.71 -21.73
CA THR A 12 -4.07 -0.91 -20.32
C THR A 12 -5.55 -1.23 -20.21
N LEU A 13 -6.44 -0.50 -20.90
CA LEU A 13 -7.87 -0.78 -20.87
C LEU A 13 -8.19 -2.19 -21.41
N LYS A 14 -7.54 -2.60 -22.49
CA LYS A 14 -7.69 -3.95 -23.06
C LYS A 14 -7.27 -5.03 -22.07
N ARG A 15 -6.10 -4.88 -21.42
CA ARG A 15 -5.62 -5.83 -20.40
C ARG A 15 -6.56 -5.89 -19.19
N ALA A 16 -7.04 -4.74 -18.73
CA ALA A 16 -7.99 -4.67 -17.62
C ALA A 16 -9.29 -5.43 -17.95
N ARG A 17 -9.83 -5.24 -19.17
CA ARG A 17 -11.03 -5.97 -19.62
C ARG A 17 -10.82 -7.48 -19.67
N MET A 18 -9.68 -7.95 -20.21
CA MET A 18 -9.38 -9.38 -20.24
C MET A 18 -9.28 -9.97 -18.82
N ARG A 19 -8.63 -9.25 -17.89
CA ARG A 19 -8.53 -9.67 -16.50
C ARG A 19 -9.89 -9.70 -15.80
N ALA A 20 -10.74 -8.71 -16.06
CA ALA A 20 -12.09 -8.66 -15.49
C ALA A 20 -12.94 -9.83 -16.00
N LEU A 21 -12.85 -10.17 -17.29
CA LEU A 21 -13.50 -11.35 -17.86
C LEU A 21 -13.04 -12.66 -17.21
N GLN A 22 -11.73 -12.83 -16.99
CA GLN A 22 -11.18 -14.00 -16.30
C GLN A 22 -11.72 -14.15 -14.86
N ARG A 23 -12.10 -13.03 -14.23
CA ARG A 23 -12.63 -12.96 -12.87
C ARG A 23 -14.16 -12.88 -12.83
N ASN A 24 -14.82 -13.01 -13.97
CA ASN A 24 -16.26 -12.89 -14.14
C ASN A 24 -16.83 -11.58 -13.54
N GLU A 25 -16.10 -10.46 -13.70
CA GLU A 25 -16.48 -9.14 -13.22
C GLU A 25 -16.34 -8.08 -14.32
N SER A 26 -16.85 -6.85 -14.08
CA SER A 26 -16.64 -5.72 -14.98
C SER A 26 -15.54 -4.80 -14.46
N VAL A 27 -14.85 -4.11 -15.38
CA VAL A 27 -13.84 -3.11 -15.02
C VAL A 27 -14.45 -1.99 -14.14
N ASN A 28 -15.69 -1.57 -14.41
CA ASN A 28 -16.38 -0.58 -13.57
C ASN A 28 -16.65 -1.10 -12.16
N ALA A 29 -17.08 -2.35 -12.01
CA ALA A 29 -17.32 -2.94 -10.68
C ALA A 29 -16.02 -3.03 -9.87
N TYR A 30 -14.94 -3.47 -10.50
CA TYR A 30 -13.62 -3.51 -9.90
C TYR A 30 -13.13 -2.11 -9.50
N LEU A 31 -13.18 -1.13 -10.41
CA LEU A 31 -12.75 0.24 -10.11
C LEU A 31 -13.60 0.89 -9.03
N ALA A 32 -14.91 0.65 -9.01
CA ALA A 32 -15.77 1.15 -7.94
C ALA A 32 -15.39 0.55 -6.57
N GLN A 33 -14.98 -0.73 -6.53
CA GLN A 33 -14.50 -1.34 -5.30
C GLN A 33 -13.14 -0.78 -4.87
N VAL A 34 -12.21 -0.57 -5.81
CA VAL A 34 -10.92 0.05 -5.53
C VAL A 34 -11.10 1.47 -5.03
N LEU A 35 -11.98 2.27 -5.66
CA LEU A 35 -12.27 3.64 -5.24
C LEU A 35 -12.90 3.70 -3.85
N ARG A 36 -13.79 2.75 -3.51
CA ARG A 36 -14.31 2.62 -2.14
C ARG A 36 -13.17 2.34 -1.16
N ARG A 37 -12.35 1.32 -1.43
CA ARG A 37 -11.20 1.01 -0.56
C ARG A 37 -10.26 2.20 -0.41
N TYR A 38 -9.99 2.92 -1.48
CA TYR A 38 -9.15 4.12 -1.45
C TYR A 38 -9.77 5.26 -0.63
N ALA A 39 -11.09 5.44 -0.70
CA ALA A 39 -11.81 6.44 0.09
C ALA A 39 -11.99 6.04 1.55
N ASP A 40 -12.16 4.74 1.81
CA ASP A 40 -12.28 4.14 3.14
C ASP A 40 -10.91 4.03 3.84
N ASP A 41 -9.80 4.15 3.09
CA ASP A 41 -8.44 4.28 3.61
C ASP A 41 -8.23 5.69 4.19
N GLU A 42 -9.06 6.05 5.18
CA GLU A 42 -8.77 7.13 6.12
C GLU A 42 -7.57 6.69 7.02
N GLY A 43 -6.37 6.63 6.46
CA GLY A 43 -5.09 6.63 7.21
C GLY A 43 -4.82 5.50 8.23
N SER A 44 -5.46 4.34 8.13
CA SER A 44 -5.76 3.53 9.33
C SER A 44 -4.77 2.44 9.77
N ALA A 45 -3.70 2.12 9.04
CA ALA A 45 -2.76 1.10 9.55
C ALA A 45 -1.29 1.41 9.29
N MET A 46 -0.93 1.76 8.05
CA MET A 46 0.48 2.04 7.76
C MET A 46 0.94 3.39 8.30
N ASP A 47 0.07 4.42 8.30
CA ASP A 47 0.41 5.70 8.90
C ASP A 47 0.46 5.62 10.44
N GLU A 48 -0.40 4.82 11.07
CA GLU A 48 -0.30 4.51 12.51
C GLU A 48 0.96 3.70 12.85
N VAL A 49 1.31 2.70 12.03
CA VAL A 49 2.55 1.92 12.19
C VAL A 49 3.78 2.82 12.00
N ILE A 50 3.77 3.72 11.01
CA ILE A 50 4.85 4.70 10.80
C ILE A 50 4.90 5.71 11.95
N ALA A 51 3.75 6.17 12.45
CA ALA A 51 3.68 7.07 13.60
C ALA A 51 4.18 6.37 14.89
N LEU A 52 3.83 5.11 15.11
CA LEU A 52 4.30 4.30 16.23
C LEU A 52 5.79 4.01 16.11
N ALA A 53 6.31 3.72 14.91
CA ALA A 53 7.73 3.53 14.67
C ALA A 53 8.54 4.83 14.91
N ARG A 54 7.98 5.99 14.56
CA ARG A 54 8.57 7.31 14.86
C ARG A 54 8.53 7.65 16.35
N GLN A 55 7.49 7.25 17.07
CA GLN A 55 7.42 7.38 18.54
C GLN A 55 8.33 6.35 19.25
N SER A 56 8.58 5.21 18.60
CA SER A 56 9.45 4.13 19.09
C SER A 56 10.93 4.36 18.79
N SER A 57 11.38 5.61 18.61
CA SER A 57 12.79 5.98 18.76
C SER A 57 13.30 5.81 20.22
N ALA A 58 12.89 4.72 20.88
CA ALA A 58 13.56 4.07 22.00
C ALA A 58 14.63 3.08 21.49
N GLY A 59 15.37 3.49 20.47
CA GLY A 59 16.46 2.74 19.87
C GLY A 59 17.69 3.63 19.76
N SER A 60 18.52 3.63 20.80
CA SER A 60 19.88 4.18 20.86
C SER A 60 20.11 5.60 21.41
N GLU A 61 19.46 5.99 22.52
CA GLU A 61 19.98 7.10 23.35
C GLU A 61 20.07 6.83 24.87
N ALA A 62 19.89 5.60 25.35
CA ALA A 62 19.99 5.32 26.80
C ALA A 62 21.21 4.51 27.26
N GLN A 63 21.98 3.85 26.37
CA GLN A 63 23.28 3.27 26.71
C GLN A 63 23.98 2.76 25.45
N GLY A 64 25.13 3.39 25.12
CA GLY A 64 25.86 3.22 23.88
C GLY A 64 26.30 1.80 23.57
N ARG A 65 25.62 1.16 22.61
CA ARG A 65 26.16 0.04 21.85
C ARG A 65 25.73 0.17 20.38
N SER A 66 26.56 0.86 19.61
CA SER A 66 26.54 0.77 18.15
C SER A 66 27.07 -0.59 17.74
N TRP A 67 26.22 -1.46 17.20
CA TRP A 67 26.67 -2.73 16.66
C TRP A 67 27.32 -2.47 15.29
N THR A 68 28.64 -2.47 15.22
CA THR A 68 29.37 -2.46 13.95
C THR A 68 29.35 -3.86 13.33
N ARG A 69 29.29 -3.90 11.99
CA ARG A 69 29.13 -5.10 11.14
C ARG A 69 30.01 -6.30 11.54
N ASP A 70 31.16 -6.06 12.17
CA ASP A 70 32.11 -7.10 12.59
C ASP A 70 31.62 -8.00 13.74
N GLN A 71 30.65 -7.54 14.55
CA GLN A 71 30.16 -8.34 15.68
C GLN A 71 29.04 -9.34 15.31
N ALA A 72 28.50 -9.29 14.09
CA ALA A 72 27.39 -10.14 13.66
C ALA A 72 27.81 -11.51 13.08
N HIS A 73 29.12 -11.79 12.99
CA HIS A 73 29.67 -12.96 12.29
C HIS A 73 30.18 -14.10 13.19
N ARG A 74 29.72 -14.20 14.44
CA ARG A 74 29.87 -15.43 15.24
C ARG A 74 28.56 -15.76 15.95
N GLY A 75 27.83 -16.70 15.34
CA GLY A 75 26.65 -17.37 15.87
C GLY A 75 26.37 -18.56 14.98
#